data_AF-A0A1L7GMK8-F1
#
_entry.id   AF-A0A1L7GMK8-F1
#
_cell.length_a   1.000
_cell.length_b   1.000
_cell.length_c   1.000
_cell.angle_alpha   90.00
_cell.angle_beta   90.00
_cell.angle_gamma   90.00
#
_symmetry.space_group_name_H-M   'P 1'
#
loop_
_entity.id
_entity.type
_entity.pdbx_description
1 polymer ?
#
loop_
_entity_poly.entity_id
_entity_poly.type
_entity_poly.pdbx_seq_one_letter_code
_entity_poly.pdbx_strand_id
1 'polypeptide(L)'
;MPDSANTPIGFQDEREAGRLLAVEDGKTVGFIAYFVLARAPHALVAVHTVVEPGHEGRGIAGGLVRTFYGLAEAEGVPVVPLCPYAASWAAKHPDEAPDAPAGAVAAAKAQLAADSALW
;
A
#
# COMPACT_ATOMS: atom_id res chain seq x y z
N MET A 1 -18.94 32.94 -4.15
CA MET A 1 -18.70 32.01 -3.03
C MET A 1 -17.65 31.04 -3.55
N PRO A 2 -16.42 30.93 -2.99
CA PRO A 2 -15.55 29.84 -3.39
C PRO A 2 -16.00 28.60 -2.63
N ASP A 3 -16.43 27.59 -3.38
CA ASP A 3 -16.73 26.25 -2.93
C ASP A 3 -15.61 25.70 -2.04
N SER A 4 -15.98 25.07 -0.94
CA SER A 4 -15.09 24.35 -0.03
C SER A 4 -14.12 23.49 -0.83
N ALA A 5 -12.85 23.91 -0.86
CA ALA A 5 -11.76 23.24 -1.55
C ALA A 5 -11.54 21.86 -0.93
N ASN A 6 -12.23 20.85 -1.43
CA ASN A 6 -11.86 19.47 -1.17
C ASN A 6 -10.70 19.15 -2.12
N THR A 7 -9.50 19.56 -1.73
CA THR A 7 -8.27 19.27 -2.48
C THR A 7 -8.22 17.75 -2.71
N PRO A 8 -8.15 17.29 -3.97
CA PRO A 8 -8.10 15.86 -4.24
C PRO A 8 -6.79 15.29 -3.69
N ILE A 9 -6.90 14.12 -3.07
CA ILE A 9 -5.73 13.38 -2.58
C ILE A 9 -5.11 12.69 -3.78
N GLY A 10 -3.87 13.08 -4.10
CA GLY A 10 -3.05 12.42 -5.10
C GLY A 10 -2.28 11.25 -4.48
N PHE A 11 -1.96 10.25 -5.30
CA PHE A 11 -1.10 9.14 -4.88
C PHE A 11 0.17 9.15 -5.73
N GLN A 12 1.33 9.02 -5.08
CA GLN A 12 2.64 9.06 -5.73
C GLN A 12 3.42 7.81 -5.36
N ASP A 13 3.78 7.01 -6.37
CA ASP A 13 4.57 5.80 -6.19
C ASP A 13 6.08 6.12 -6.17
N GLU A 14 6.67 6.13 -4.99
CA GLU A 14 8.11 6.24 -4.76
C GLU A 14 8.72 4.85 -4.54
N ARG A 15 8.61 3.99 -5.55
CA ARG A 15 9.14 2.62 -5.51
C ARG A 15 10.63 2.52 -5.16
N GLU A 16 11.43 3.52 -5.52
CA GLU A 16 12.85 3.60 -5.15
C GLU A 16 13.05 3.78 -3.63
N ALA A 17 12.11 4.44 -2.96
CA ALA A 17 12.07 4.60 -1.51
C ALA A 17 11.24 3.51 -0.81
N GLY A 18 10.63 2.59 -1.56
CA GLY A 18 9.72 1.56 -1.04
C GLY A 18 8.45 2.16 -0.43
N ARG A 19 7.92 3.24 -1.01
CA ARG A 19 6.78 3.96 -0.44
C ARG A 19 5.77 4.39 -1.49
N LEU A 20 4.49 4.22 -1.19
CA LEU A 20 3.39 4.86 -1.91
C LEU A 20 2.86 6.00 -1.04
N LEU A 21 2.99 7.24 -1.48
CA LEU A 21 2.61 8.43 -0.74
C LEU A 21 1.20 8.88 -1.11
N ALA A 22 0.42 9.29 -0.12
CA ALA A 22 -0.81 10.08 -0.30
C ALA A 22 -0.45 11.55 -0.08
N VAL A 23 -0.69 12.37 -1.09
CA VAL A 23 -0.33 13.79 -1.10
C VAL A 23 -1.58 14.63 -1.23
N GLU A 24 -1.79 15.55 -0.30
CA GLU A 24 -2.85 16.55 -0.32
C GLU A 24 -2.21 17.94 -0.23
N ASP A 25 -2.53 18.83 -1.17
CA ASP A 25 -1.98 20.20 -1.21
C ASP A 25 -0.44 20.25 -1.16
N GLY A 26 0.21 19.29 -1.83
CA GLY A 26 1.67 19.16 -1.86
C GLY A 26 2.30 18.62 -0.56
N LYS A 27 1.50 18.18 0.41
CA LYS A 27 1.97 17.59 1.67
C LYS A 27 1.62 16.11 1.74
N THR A 28 2.56 15.30 2.21
CA THR A 28 2.30 13.89 2.50
C THR A 28 1.36 13.79 3.71
N VAL A 29 0.17 13.24 3.48
CA VAL A 29 -0.86 13.01 4.51
C VAL A 29 -1.00 11.54 4.88
N GLY A 30 -0.24 10.66 4.23
CA GLY A 30 -0.14 9.25 4.56
C GLY A 30 0.78 8.52 3.60
N PHE A 31 1.14 7.29 3.92
CA PHE A 31 1.93 6.44 3.04
C PHE A 31 1.73 4.95 3.33
N ILE A 32 2.03 4.12 2.33
CA ILE A 32 2.28 2.69 2.50
C ILE A 32 3.77 2.45 2.35
N ALA A 33 4.41 1.92 3.39
CA ALA A 33 5.73 1.31 3.26
C ALA A 33 5.56 -0.08 2.66
N TYR A 34 6.30 -0.34 1.58
CA TYR A 34 6.26 -1.60 0.86
C TYR A 34 7.63 -1.95 0.31
N PHE A 35 7.81 -3.22 -0.06
CA PHE A 35 8.96 -3.66 -0.85
C PHE A 35 8.52 -4.59 -1.97
N VAL A 36 9.39 -4.77 -2.94
CA VAL A 36 9.16 -5.63 -4.11
C VAL A 36 9.90 -6.94 -3.93
N LEU A 37 9.20 -8.06 -4.10
CA LEU A 37 9.84 -9.36 -4.30
C LEU A 37 10.30 -9.46 -5.75
N ALA A 38 11.53 -9.06 -6.04
CA ALA A 38 12.05 -9.09 -7.41
C ALA A 38 12.28 -10.52 -7.95
N ARG A 39 12.27 -11.55 -7.09
CA ARG A 39 12.44 -12.96 -7.46
C ARG A 39 11.10 -13.69 -7.37
N ALA A 40 10.95 -14.73 -8.18
CA ALA A 40 9.75 -15.57 -8.14
C ALA A 40 9.55 -16.19 -6.74
N PRO A 41 8.34 -16.12 -6.19
CA PRO A 41 7.15 -15.43 -6.73
C PRO A 41 7.25 -13.90 -6.61
N HIS A 42 7.11 -13.21 -7.75
CA HIS A 42 7.10 -11.75 -7.79
C HIS A 42 5.83 -11.24 -7.12
N ALA A 43 5.94 -10.30 -6.19
CA ALA A 43 4.83 -9.67 -5.49
C ALA A 43 5.21 -8.28 -4.97
N LEU A 44 4.20 -7.43 -4.77
CA LEU A 44 4.34 -6.20 -4.01
C LEU A 44 3.92 -6.45 -2.56
N VAL A 45 4.78 -6.14 -1.60
CA VAL A 45 4.56 -6.48 -0.19
C VAL A 45 4.25 -5.22 0.63
N ALA A 46 2.99 -5.02 1.01
CA ALA A 46 2.59 -3.93 1.89
C ALA A 46 2.94 -4.26 3.35
N VAL A 47 3.96 -3.60 3.89
CA VAL A 47 4.47 -3.87 5.25
C VAL A 47 3.76 -3.03 6.28
N HIS A 48 3.55 -1.75 5.99
CA HIS A 48 2.94 -0.82 6.94
C HIS A 48 2.16 0.28 6.22
N THR A 49 1.07 0.73 6.82
CA THR A 49 0.25 1.83 6.31
C THR A 49 0.10 2.88 7.41
N VAL A 50 0.49 4.11 7.10
CA VAL A 50 0.45 5.24 8.04
C VAL A 50 -0.38 6.35 7.42
N VAL A 51 -1.19 7.02 8.23
CA VAL A 51 -1.90 8.24 7.88
C VAL A 51 -1.54 9.28 8.91
N GLU A 52 -1.29 10.50 8.46
CA GLU A 52 -0.94 11.60 9.35
C GLU A 52 -2.09 11.87 10.35
N PRO A 53 -1.76 12.14 11.62
CA PRO A 53 -2.75 12.44 12.63
C PRO A 53 -3.60 13.64 12.20
N GLY A 54 -4.92 13.56 12.42
CA GLY A 54 -5.88 14.57 11.97
C GLY A 54 -6.40 14.38 10.54
N HIS A 55 -5.90 13.38 9.80
CA HIS A 55 -6.40 12.98 8.49
C HIS A 55 -7.11 11.60 8.52
N GLU A 56 -7.26 11.04 9.72
CA GLU A 56 -7.97 9.79 9.98
C GLU A 56 -9.48 9.91 9.66
N GLY A 57 -10.13 8.79 9.33
CA GLY A 57 -11.56 8.76 9.02
C GLY A 57 -11.95 9.36 7.66
N ARG A 58 -10.99 9.93 6.90
CA ARG A 58 -11.21 10.49 5.55
C ARG A 58 -11.04 9.47 4.41
N GLY A 59 -10.80 8.19 4.74
CA GLY A 59 -10.62 7.12 3.76
C GLY A 59 -9.24 7.06 3.08
N ILE A 60 -8.25 7.84 3.54
CA ILE A 60 -6.90 7.93 2.95
C ILE A 60 -6.20 6.59 2.91
N ALA A 61 -6.19 5.87 4.04
CA ALA A 61 -5.56 4.56 4.12
C ALA A 61 -6.21 3.54 3.15
N GLY A 62 -7.54 3.61 2.98
CA GLY A 62 -8.24 2.78 2.00
C GLY A 62 -7.87 3.16 0.56
N GLY A 63 -7.78 4.45 0.26
CA GLY A 63 -7.33 4.94 -1.05
C GLY A 63 -5.88 4.56 -1.38
N LEU A 64 -4.99 4.60 -0.39
CA LEU A 64 -3.62 4.12 -0.50
C LEU A 64 -3.59 2.63 -0.83
N VAL A 65 -4.29 1.80 -0.05
CA VAL A 65 -4.30 0.34 -0.25
C VAL A 65 -4.91 0.02 -1.62
N ARG A 66 -6.03 0.63 -1.96
CA ARG A 66 -6.66 0.46 -3.28
C ARG A 66 -5.72 0.80 -4.43
N THR A 67 -5.04 1.94 -4.34
CA THR A 67 -4.07 2.36 -5.36
C THR A 67 -2.91 1.37 -5.44
N PHE A 68 -2.44 0.88 -4.31
CA PHE A 68 -1.36 -0.11 -4.26
C PHE A 68 -1.75 -1.44 -4.92
N TYR A 69 -2.97 -1.94 -4.71
CA TYR A 69 -3.49 -3.10 -5.44
C TYR A 69 -3.62 -2.82 -6.93
N GLY A 70 -4.09 -1.64 -7.33
CA GLY A 70 -4.15 -1.26 -8.75
C GLY A 70 -2.77 -1.21 -9.42
N LEU A 71 -1.72 -0.77 -8.72
CA LEU A 71 -0.34 -0.85 -9.22
C LEU A 71 0.10 -2.30 -9.43
N ALA A 72 -0.18 -3.18 -8.45
CA ALA A 72 0.16 -4.59 -8.54
C ALA A 72 -0.60 -5.29 -9.69
N GLU A 73 -1.88 -4.98 -9.85
CA GLU A 73 -2.72 -5.48 -10.94
C GLU A 73 -2.18 -5.04 -12.30
N ALA A 74 -1.81 -3.76 -12.45
CA ALA A 74 -1.20 -3.24 -13.68
C ALA A 74 0.14 -3.91 -14.01
N GLU A 75 0.89 -4.32 -12.99
CA GLU A 75 2.15 -5.07 -13.13
C GLU A 75 1.94 -6.60 -13.26
N GLY A 76 0.70 -7.08 -13.11
CA GLY A 76 0.36 -8.51 -13.18
C GLY A 76 0.93 -9.34 -12.02
N VAL A 77 1.19 -8.70 -10.87
CA VAL A 77 1.75 -9.34 -9.67
C VAL A 77 0.78 -9.29 -8.50
N PRO A 78 0.75 -10.31 -7.62
CA PRO A 78 -0.06 -10.26 -6.40
C PRO A 78 0.48 -9.24 -5.38
N VAL A 79 -0.42 -8.72 -4.56
CA VAL A 79 -0.04 -7.98 -3.34
C VAL A 79 -0.01 -8.93 -2.16
N VAL A 80 1.02 -8.84 -1.32
CA VAL A 80 1.08 -9.48 -0.01
C VAL A 80 0.81 -8.43 1.08
N PRO A 81 -0.37 -8.43 1.72
CA PRO A 81 -0.66 -7.51 2.82
C PRO A 81 -0.11 -8.05 4.14
N LEU A 82 1.11 -7.67 4.52
CA LEU A 82 1.66 -7.99 5.85
C LEU A 82 1.15 -7.04 6.95
N CYS A 83 0.77 -5.82 6.56
CA CYS A 83 0.12 -4.89 7.47
C CYS A 83 -1.29 -5.37 7.86
N PRO A 84 -1.67 -5.35 9.16
CA PRO A 84 -3.01 -5.74 9.59
C PRO A 84 -4.11 -4.85 8.98
N TYR A 85 -3.83 -3.57 8.73
CA TYR A 85 -4.77 -2.68 8.06
C TYR A 85 -5.03 -3.12 6.61
N ALA A 86 -3.98 -3.33 5.83
CA ALA A 86 -4.11 -3.77 4.44
C ALA A 86 -4.78 -5.14 4.33
N ALA A 87 -4.49 -6.06 5.24
CA ALA A 87 -5.16 -7.36 5.30
C ALA A 87 -6.65 -7.23 5.63
N SER A 88 -7.01 -6.39 6.60
CA SER A 88 -8.42 -6.12 6.93
C SER A 88 -9.17 -5.44 5.79
N TRP A 89 -8.50 -4.54 5.07
CA TRP A 89 -9.07 -3.89 3.89
C TRP A 89 -9.29 -4.89 2.76
N ALA A 90 -8.29 -5.73 2.44
CA ALA A 90 -8.40 -6.76 1.41
C ALA A 90 -9.56 -7.73 1.68
N ALA A 91 -9.71 -8.17 2.94
CA ALA A 91 -10.80 -9.05 3.34
C ALA A 91 -12.21 -8.44 3.14
N LYS A 92 -12.32 -7.10 3.11
CA LYS A 92 -13.58 -6.38 2.83
C LYS A 92 -13.78 -6.09 1.34
N HIS A 93 -12.73 -6.18 0.53
CA HIS A 93 -12.69 -5.83 -0.88
C HIS A 93 -12.10 -6.97 -1.73
N PRO A 94 -12.64 -8.20 -1.68
CA PRO A 94 -12.05 -9.35 -2.37
C PRO A 94 -12.01 -9.22 -3.89
N ASP A 95 -12.93 -8.45 -4.48
CA ASP A 95 -12.94 -8.18 -5.93
C ASP A 95 -11.80 -7.25 -6.38
N GLU A 96 -11.34 -6.37 -5.49
CA GLU A 96 -10.25 -5.40 -5.77
C GLU A 96 -8.90 -5.88 -5.22
N ALA A 97 -8.93 -6.75 -4.21
CA ALA A 97 -7.78 -7.26 -3.50
C ALA A 97 -7.86 -8.79 -3.41
N PRO A 98 -7.47 -9.50 -4.49
CA PRO A 98 -7.42 -10.96 -4.46
C PRO A 98 -6.36 -11.46 -3.47
N ASP A 99 -6.61 -12.64 -2.91
CA ASP A 99 -5.69 -13.27 -1.98
C ASP A 99 -4.32 -13.55 -2.61
N ALA A 100 -3.27 -13.23 -1.86
CA ALA A 100 -1.91 -13.53 -2.26
C ALA A 100 -1.67 -15.05 -2.26
N PRO A 101 -0.96 -15.59 -3.28
CA PRO A 101 -0.57 -16.99 -3.25
C PRO A 101 0.34 -17.27 -2.05
N ALA A 102 0.13 -18.40 -1.36
CA ALA A 102 0.84 -18.74 -0.13
C ALA A 102 2.38 -18.70 -0.27
N GLY A 103 2.90 -19.04 -1.45
CA GLY A 103 4.33 -18.93 -1.75
C GLY A 103 4.86 -17.49 -1.70
N ALA A 104 4.10 -16.52 -2.20
CA ALA A 104 4.45 -15.10 -2.12
C ALA A 104 4.42 -14.60 -0.68
N VAL A 105 3.41 -15.02 0.10
CA VAL A 105 3.33 -14.69 1.53
C VAL A 105 4.54 -15.23 2.29
N ALA A 106 4.94 -16.48 2.03
CA ALA A 106 6.10 -17.08 2.66
C ALA A 106 7.42 -16.37 2.28
N ALA A 107 7.60 -16.08 1.00
CA ALA A 107 8.78 -15.36 0.50
C ALA A 107 8.86 -13.93 1.07
N ALA A 108 7.74 -13.22 1.15
CA ALA A 108 7.64 -11.89 1.74
C ALA A 108 8.09 -11.89 3.21
N LYS A 109 7.56 -12.83 4.01
CA LYS A 109 7.95 -12.97 5.42
C LYS A 109 9.43 -13.33 5.58
N ALA A 110 9.95 -14.20 4.73
CA ALA A 110 11.37 -14.58 4.75
C ALA A 110 12.28 -13.39 4.42
N GLN A 111 11.93 -12.58 3.42
CA GLN A 111 12.69 -11.39 3.06
C GLN A 111 12.62 -10.32 4.16
N LEU A 112 11.44 -10.07 4.72
CA LEU A 112 11.29 -9.14 5.84
C LEU A 112 12.10 -9.56 7.07
N ALA A 113 12.20 -10.87 7.35
CA ALA A 113 13.03 -11.39 8.44
C ALA A 113 14.54 -11.30 8.14
N ALA A 114 14.93 -11.41 6.87
CA ALA A 114 16.32 -11.32 6.46
C ALA A 114 16.84 -9.89 6.40
N ASP A 115 15.94 -8.92 6.17
CA ASP A 115 16.30 -7.52 6.00
C ASP A 115 15.43 -6.62 6.88
N SER A 116 15.91 -6.43 8.11
CA SER A 116 15.34 -5.50 9.08
C SER A 116 15.66 -4.03 8.74
N ALA A 117 16.07 -3.69 7.52
CA ALA A 117 16.03 -2.31 7.03
C ALA A 117 14.79 -2.04 6.17
N LEU A 118 13.94 -3.05 5.94
CA LEU A 118 12.66 -2.94 5.23
C LEU A 118 11.49 -2.49 6.15
N TRP A 119 11.78 -2.07 7.39
CA TRP A 119 10.85 -1.42 8.33
C TRP A 119 11.30 0.00 8.66
#